data_AF-A0A3A5WNB1-F1
#
_entry.id   AF-A0A3A5WNB1-F1
#
_cell.length_a   1.000
_cell.length_b   1.000
_cell.length_c   1.000
_cell.angle_alpha   90.00
_cell.angle_beta   90.00
_cell.angle_gamma   90.00
#
_symmetry.space_group_name_H-M   'P 1'
#
loop_
_entity.id
_entity.type
_entity.pdbx_description
1 polymer ?
#
loop_
_entity_poly.entity_id
_entity_poly.type
_entity_poly.pdbx_seq_one_letter_code
_entity_poly.pdbx_strand_id
1 'polypeptide(L)'
;MNKNNGNNTPFKAEDVNWDELAGIGILKDELEMSGELDTLLKGEKTKVLSLSLVLLGVDVVMDATLQLVRKDGEPLIEILGVKPSA
;
A
#
# COMPACT_ATOMS: atom_id res chain seq x y z
N MET A 1 -12.50 -33.50 -5.06
CA MET A 1 -12.59 -32.16 -4.43
C MET A 1 -11.19 -31.60 -4.35
N ASN A 2 -10.87 -30.59 -5.18
CA ASN A 2 -9.53 -30.00 -5.21
C ASN A 2 -9.59 -28.68 -4.41
N LYS A 3 -9.22 -28.71 -3.13
CA LYS A 3 -9.13 -27.51 -2.28
C LYS A 3 -7.70 -26.97 -2.37
N ASN A 4 -7.39 -26.28 -3.47
CA ASN A 4 -6.27 -25.36 -3.51
C ASN A 4 -6.82 -23.94 -3.32
N ASN A 5 -7.35 -23.65 -2.11
CA ASN A 5 -7.62 -22.29 -1.65
C ASN A 5 -6.31 -21.70 -1.09
N GLY A 6 -5.23 -21.73 -1.86
CA GLY A 6 -4.09 -20.87 -1.59
C GLY A 6 -4.52 -19.47 -1.98
N ASN A 7 -4.62 -18.55 -1.03
CA ASN A 7 -4.90 -17.14 -1.31
C ASN A 7 -3.88 -16.64 -2.35
N ASN A 8 -4.27 -16.62 -3.62
CA ASN A 8 -3.44 -16.22 -4.74
C ASN A 8 -3.47 -14.70 -4.87
N THR A 9 -3.03 -14.00 -3.84
CA THR A 9 -2.81 -12.56 -3.93
C THR A 9 -1.55 -12.34 -4.77
N PRO A 10 -1.58 -11.46 -5.80
CA PRO A 10 -0.45 -11.21 -6.69
C PRO A 10 0.80 -10.69 -5.96
N PHE A 11 0.62 -10.14 -4.76
CA PHE A 11 1.68 -9.78 -3.83
C PHE A 11 1.52 -10.58 -2.54
N LYS A 12 2.63 -11.11 -2.04
CA LYS A 12 2.68 -11.63 -0.68
C LYS A 12 3.15 -10.54 0.25
N ALA A 13 2.64 -10.54 1.48
CA ALA A 13 3.08 -9.58 2.49
C ALA A 13 4.59 -9.68 2.79
N GLU A 14 5.17 -10.88 2.73
CA GLU A 14 6.61 -11.11 2.94
C GLU A 14 7.51 -10.53 1.84
N ASP A 15 6.97 -10.28 0.65
CA ASP A 15 7.73 -9.74 -0.49
C ASP A 15 7.79 -8.20 -0.48
N VAL A 16 7.08 -7.53 0.45
CA VAL A 16 6.99 -6.07 0.54
C VAL A 16 7.97 -5.56 1.61
N ASN A 17 8.77 -4.55 1.27
CA ASN A 17 9.71 -3.93 2.19
C ASN A 17 8.99 -2.96 3.16
N TRP A 18 8.37 -3.50 4.20
CA TRP A 18 7.64 -2.72 5.21
C TRP A 18 8.54 -1.77 6.02
N ASP A 19 9.82 -2.11 6.20
CA ASP A 19 10.76 -1.27 6.95
C ASP A 19 11.05 0.05 6.20
N GLU A 20 11.20 -0.02 4.88
CA GLU A 20 11.40 1.17 4.04
C GLU A 20 10.13 2.03 3.95
N LEU A 21 8.96 1.39 3.85
CA LEU A 21 7.67 2.08 3.88
C LEU A 21 7.42 2.76 5.23
N ALA A 22 7.77 2.12 6.34
CA ALA A 22 7.70 2.71 7.67
C ALA A 22 8.62 3.92 7.81
N GLY A 23 9.79 3.89 7.15
CA GLY A 23 10.72 5.01 7.09
C GLY A 23 10.14 6.30 6.49
N ILE A 24 9.10 6.19 5.66
CA ILE A 24 8.36 7.34 5.11
C ILE A 24 6.98 7.55 5.72
N GLY A 25 6.61 6.80 6.77
CA GLY A 25 5.33 6.96 7.47
C GLY A 25 4.18 6.08 6.96
N ILE A 26 4.43 5.04 6.17
CA ILE A 26 3.42 4.05 5.75
C ILE A 26 3.59 2.79 6.58
N LEU A 27 2.71 2.57 7.55
CA LEU A 27 2.80 1.45 8.48
C LEU A 27 1.90 0.29 8.06
N LYS A 28 2.43 -0.93 8.09
CA LYS A 28 1.67 -2.15 7.81
C LYS A 28 0.49 -2.31 8.76
N ASP A 29 0.72 -2.10 10.05
CA ASP A 29 -0.32 -2.24 11.09
C ASP A 29 -1.46 -1.25 10.89
N GLU A 30 -1.19 -0.04 10.38
CA GLU A 30 -2.23 0.93 10.04
C GLU A 30 -3.08 0.48 8.85
N LEU A 31 -2.46 -0.12 7.83
CA LEU A 31 -3.17 -0.71 6.68
C LEU A 31 -4.01 -1.93 7.08
N GLU A 32 -3.54 -2.71 8.06
CA GLU A 32 -4.30 -3.82 8.65
C GLU A 32 -5.50 -3.29 9.43
N MET A 33 -5.30 -2.29 10.30
CA MET A 33 -6.37 -1.66 11.07
C MET A 33 -7.41 -0.97 10.19
N SER A 34 -6.98 -0.37 9.07
CA SER A 34 -7.89 0.26 8.11
C SER A 34 -8.64 -0.76 7.24
N GLY A 35 -8.23 -2.03 7.27
CA GLY A 35 -8.77 -3.10 6.41
C GLY A 35 -8.35 -2.99 4.94
N GLU A 36 -7.34 -2.17 4.62
CA GLU A 36 -6.89 -1.95 3.24
C GLU A 36 -5.66 -2.80 2.89
N LEU A 37 -5.02 -3.49 3.84
CA LEU A 37 -3.89 -4.38 3.56
C LEU A 37 -4.27 -5.48 2.54
N ASP A 38 -5.41 -6.14 2.72
CA ASP A 38 -5.85 -7.20 1.81
C ASP A 38 -6.13 -6.67 0.39
N THR A 39 -6.71 -5.47 0.29
CA THR A 39 -6.92 -4.78 -1.00
C THR A 39 -5.58 -4.48 -1.68
N LEU A 40 -4.62 -3.95 -0.90
CA LEU A 40 -3.29 -3.60 -1.39
C LEU A 40 -2.53 -4.85 -1.89
N LEU A 41 -2.56 -5.95 -1.12
CA LEU A 41 -1.91 -7.22 -1.51
C LEU A 41 -2.57 -7.89 -2.72
N LYS A 42 -3.84 -7.58 -2.99
CA LYS A 42 -4.51 -7.95 -4.24
C LYS A 42 -4.04 -7.16 -5.47
N GLY A 43 -3.17 -6.16 -5.29
CA GLY A 43 -2.78 -5.23 -6.35
C GLY A 43 -3.90 -4.26 -6.73
N GLU A 44 -4.97 -4.23 -5.94
CA GLU A 44 -6.07 -3.30 -6.11
C GLU A 44 -5.71 -1.96 -5.45
N LYS A 45 -6.35 -0.90 -5.94
CA LYS A 45 -6.20 0.43 -5.37
C LYS A 45 -6.99 0.51 -4.06
N THR A 46 -6.36 0.98 -3.00
CA THR A 46 -7.04 1.21 -1.72
C THR A 46 -8.11 2.30 -1.86
N LYS A 47 -8.95 2.43 -0.83
CA LYS A 47 -9.68 3.68 -0.63
C LYS A 47 -8.74 4.86 -0.40
N VAL A 48 -9.30 6.06 -0.41
CA VAL A 48 -8.58 7.27 -0.01
C VAL A 48 -8.20 7.12 1.47
N LEU A 49 -6.90 7.22 1.73
CA LEU A 49 -6.28 7.22 3.04
C LEU A 49 -5.70 8.61 3.30
N SER A 50 -5.82 9.08 4.53
CA SER A 50 -5.05 10.24 4.98
C SER A 50 -3.66 9.74 5.35
N LEU A 51 -2.64 10.16 4.61
CA LEU A 51 -1.26 9.76 4.81
C LEU A 51 -0.49 10.89 5.47
N SER A 52 0.31 10.54 6.47
CA SER A 52 1.31 11.43 7.07
C SER A 52 2.70 10.92 6.69
N LEU A 53 3.27 11.50 5.64
CA LEU A 53 4.53 11.07 5.07
C LEU A 53 5.70 11.93 5.58
N VAL A 54 6.86 11.30 5.77
CA VAL A 54 8.12 12.01 6.06
C VAL A 54 9.04 11.86 4.85
N LEU A 55 9.17 12.93 4.07
CA LEU A 55 9.94 12.93 2.83
C LEU A 55 11.08 13.92 2.93
N LEU A 56 12.33 13.42 2.91
CA LEU A 56 13.54 14.25 3.01
C LEU A 56 13.54 15.19 4.24
N GLY A 57 12.92 14.74 5.34
CA GLY A 57 12.78 15.51 6.59
C GLY A 57 11.64 16.54 6.60
N VAL A 58 10.74 16.52 5.59
CA VAL A 58 9.53 17.34 5.56
C VAL A 58 8.31 16.47 5.84
N ASP A 59 7.48 16.92 6.77
CA ASP A 59 6.18 16.30 7.05
C ASP A 59 5.15 16.72 5.99
N VAL A 60 4.55 15.73 5.34
CA VAL A 60 3.53 15.93 4.31
C VAL A 60 2.27 15.19 4.71
N VAL A 61 1.18 15.94 4.91
CA VAL A 61 -0.15 15.35 5.12
C VAL A 61 -0.92 15.47 3.82
N MET A 62 -1.40 14.34 3.29
CA MET A 62 -2.19 14.31 2.06
C MET A 62 -3.23 13.20 2.06
N ASP A 63 -4.30 13.41 1.30
CA ASP A 63 -5.23 12.34 0.94
C ASP A 63 -4.75 11.66 -0.34
N ALA A 64 -4.56 10.35 -0.30
CA ALA A 64 -4.05 9.57 -1.41
C ALA A 64 -4.64 8.15 -1.44
N THR A 65 -4.48 7.47 -2.57
CA THR A 65 -4.68 6.03 -2.67
C THR A 65 -3.34 5.34 -2.81
N LEU A 66 -3.25 4.12 -2.29
CA LEU A 66 -2.09 3.25 -2.45
C LEU A 66 -2.41 2.11 -3.41
N GLN A 67 -1.42 1.65 -4.16
CA GLN A 67 -1.53 0.45 -4.99
C GLN A 67 -0.17 -0.26 -5.05
N LEU A 68 -0.17 -1.59 -4.89
CA LEU A 68 1.00 -2.39 -5.23
C LEU A 68 0.96 -2.73 -6.73
N VAL A 69 2.05 -2.42 -7.42
CA VAL A 69 2.30 -2.78 -8.82
C VAL A 69 3.58 -3.60 -8.92
N ARG A 70 3.77 -4.30 -10.03
CA ARG A 70 5.07 -4.93 -10.33
C ARG A 70 5.85 -4.04 -11.26
N LYS A 71 7.05 -3.66 -10.84
CA LYS A 71 8.02 -2.97 -11.68
C LYS A 71 9.31 -3.78 -11.67
N ASP A 72 9.78 -4.15 -12.87
CA ASP A 72 10.98 -4.98 -13.05
C ASP A 72 10.95 -6.31 -12.28
N GLY A 73 9.74 -6.84 -12.02
CA GLY A 73 9.52 -8.08 -11.28
C GLY A 73 9.31 -7.90 -9.77
N GLU A 74 9.67 -6.74 -9.22
CA GLU A 74 9.60 -6.43 -7.80
C GLU A 74 8.31 -5.67 -7.43
N PRO A 75 7.77 -5.86 -6.21
CA PRO A 75 6.68 -5.05 -5.69
C PRO A 75 7.08 -3.58 -5.53
N LEU A 76 6.26 -2.68 -6.07
CA LEU A 76 6.40 -1.24 -5.92
C LEU A 76 5.10 -0.66 -5.38
N ILE A 77 5.17 0.17 -4.34
CA ILE A 77 4.03 0.99 -3.92
C ILE A 77 3.95 2.24 -4.78
N GLU A 78 2.80 2.44 -5.41
CA GLU A 78 2.39 3.71 -5.98
C GLU A 78 1.55 4.49 -4.97
N ILE A 79 1.90 5.76 -4.79
CA ILE A 79 1.12 6.73 -4.00
C ILE A 79 0.49 7.71 -4.98
N LEU A 80 -0.83 7.65 -5.13
CA LEU A 80 -1.58 8.48 -6.06
C LEU A 80 -2.41 9.49 -5.27
N GLY A 81 -1.94 10.73 -5.21
CA GLY A 81 -2.62 11.83 -4.53
C GLY A 81 -4.00 12.12 -5.12
N VAL A 82 -4.92 12.56 -4.27
CA VAL A 82 -6.27 12.95 -4.70
C VAL A 82 -6.24 14.40 -5.18
N LYS A 83 -6.75 14.63 -6.40
CA LYS A 83 -7.01 15.99 -6.87
C LYS A 83 -8.30 16.49 -6.23
N PRO A 84 -8.34 17.66 -5.57
CA PRO A 84 -9.59 18.26 -5.17
C PRO A 84 -10.48 18.44 -6.41
N SER A 85 -11.71 17.95 -6.37
CA SER A 85 -12.71 18.38 -7.35
C SER A 85 -12.88 19.90 -7.16
N ALA A 86 -12.54 20.66 -8.20
CA ALA A 86 -12.75 22.10 -8.25
C ALA A 86 -14.24 22.45 -8.18
#